data_AF-A0A7S1WA50-F1
#
_entry.id   AF-A0A7S1WA50-F1
#
_cell.length_a   1.000
_cell.length_b   1.000
_cell.length_c   1.000
_cell.angle_alpha   90.00
_cell.angle_beta   90.00
_cell.angle_gamma   90.00
#
_symmetry.space_group_name_H-M   'P 1'
#
loop_
_entity.id
_entity.type
_entity.pdbx_description
1 polymer ?
#
loop_
_entity_poly.entity_id
_entity_poly.type
_entity_poly.pdbx_seq_one_letter_code
_entity_poly.pdbx_strand_id
1 'polypeptide(L)'
;GDLDSDDESGGPNFHASDACNRATQATYDANPKWEGSHKYVARGTYIEGLRAGDACVVKWFKSGPVYSEADFDHDIAAISETKRIAAAFNDAVRPSKPVYVNEAQVWHHLAEEDRRKVLVEPLIKGVYQHFNSNTGFQADGFEIMSALSHFSYYFTGG
;
A
#
# COMPACT_ATOMS: atom_id res chain seq x y z
N GLY A 1 33.96 5.74 32.30
CA GLY A 1 33.05 4.66 31.93
C GLY A 1 31.82 4.78 32.78
N ASP A 2 30.62 4.63 32.26
CA ASP A 2 30.15 4.29 30.91
C ASP A 2 28.75 4.93 30.83
N LEU A 3 28.47 5.74 29.81
CA LEU A 3 27.55 5.39 28.72
C LEU A 3 26.35 4.54 29.19
N ASP A 4 25.21 5.20 29.32
CA ASP A 4 23.98 4.71 28.69
C ASP A 4 23.11 5.92 28.35
N SER A 5 23.12 6.22 27.06
CA SER A 5 22.22 7.14 26.38
C SER A 5 20.97 6.34 25.98
N ASP A 6 19.86 6.59 26.66
CA ASP A 6 18.54 6.14 26.22
C ASP A 6 18.13 6.91 24.96
N ASP A 7 18.52 6.41 23.79
CA ASP A 7 17.94 6.76 22.50
C ASP A 7 16.75 5.83 22.23
N GLU A 8 15.64 6.06 22.94
CA GLU A 8 14.33 5.52 22.54
C GLU A 8 13.79 6.34 21.36
N SER A 9 14.30 6.08 20.16
CA SER A 9 13.61 6.44 18.92
C SER A 9 12.43 5.47 18.67
N GLY A 10 11.44 5.53 19.58
CA GLY A 10 10.19 4.79 19.54
C GLY A 10 9.31 5.21 18.37
N GLY A 11 9.63 4.74 17.17
CA GLY A 11 8.68 4.73 16.06
C GLY A 11 7.47 3.85 16.40
N PRO A 12 6.27 4.12 15.83
CA PRO A 12 5.10 3.30 16.10
C PRO A 12 5.37 1.83 15.74
N ASN A 13 5.07 0.91 16.66
CA ASN A 13 5.06 -0.53 16.39
C ASN A 13 4.02 -0.83 15.32
N PHE A 14 4.45 -0.98 14.07
CA PHE A 14 3.60 -1.37 12.95
C PHE A 14 3.38 -2.88 13.00
N HIS A 15 2.13 -3.32 13.07
CA HIS A 15 1.76 -4.72 13.02
C HIS A 15 1.29 -5.11 11.62
N ALA A 16 1.51 -6.36 11.21
CA ALA A 16 1.04 -6.87 9.91
C ALA A 16 -0.47 -6.66 9.68
N SER A 17 -1.27 -6.63 10.77
CA SER A 17 -2.70 -6.34 10.73
C SER A 17 -3.03 -4.91 10.27
N ASP A 18 -2.12 -3.96 10.45
CA ASP A 18 -2.32 -2.55 10.06
C ASP A 18 -2.37 -2.39 8.54
N ALA A 19 -1.74 -3.32 7.83
CA ALA A 19 -1.77 -3.42 6.37
C ALA A 19 -3.07 -4.05 5.84
N CYS A 20 -3.86 -4.73 6.68
CA CYS A 20 -5.11 -5.37 6.24
C CYS A 20 -6.27 -4.37 6.18
N ASN A 21 -7.13 -4.48 5.17
CA ASN A 21 -8.32 -3.62 5.05
C ASN A 21 -9.37 -3.95 6.14
N ARG A 22 -9.85 -5.19 6.29
CA ARG A 22 -10.82 -5.62 7.34
C ARG A 22 -12.05 -4.70 7.53
N ALA A 23 -12.39 -3.91 6.52
CA ALA A 23 -13.62 -3.12 6.42
C ALA A 23 -14.40 -3.55 5.17
N THR A 24 -15.63 -3.08 5.05
CA THR A 24 -16.50 -3.40 3.89
C THR A 24 -17.01 -2.16 3.18
N GLN A 25 -16.87 -0.99 3.81
CA GLN A 25 -17.43 0.25 3.31
C GLN A 25 -16.63 1.47 3.79
N ALA A 26 -16.52 2.50 2.94
CA ALA A 26 -15.85 3.76 3.26
C ALA A 26 -16.51 4.93 2.53
N THR A 27 -16.49 6.10 3.17
CA THR A 27 -16.86 7.38 2.56
C THR A 27 -15.60 8.14 2.16
N TYR A 28 -15.67 8.91 1.08
CA TYR A 28 -14.56 9.74 0.62
C TYR A 28 -15.05 10.92 -0.21
N ASP A 29 -14.25 11.99 -0.28
CA ASP A 29 -14.49 13.13 -1.17
C ASP A 29 -14.07 12.75 -2.59
N ALA A 30 -15.01 12.79 -3.54
CA ALA A 30 -14.74 12.48 -4.94
C ALA A 30 -13.84 13.53 -5.63
N ASN A 31 -13.53 14.65 -4.96
CA ASN A 31 -12.48 15.57 -5.38
C ASN A 31 -11.11 15.01 -4.93
N PRO A 32 -10.30 14.46 -5.86
CA PRO A 32 -9.07 13.80 -5.50
C PRO A 32 -8.10 14.78 -4.83
N LYS A 33 -7.44 14.31 -3.77
CA LYS A 33 -6.39 15.08 -3.08
C LYS A 33 -5.02 14.84 -3.70
N TRP A 34 -4.83 13.67 -4.31
CA TRP A 34 -3.60 13.28 -4.99
C TRP A 34 -3.91 12.53 -6.28
N GLU A 35 -2.91 12.42 -7.15
CA GLU A 35 -3.00 11.63 -8.37
C GLU A 35 -1.67 11.00 -8.73
N GLY A 36 -1.74 9.82 -9.36
CA GLY A 36 -0.62 9.22 -10.07
C GLY A 36 -0.85 9.29 -11.58
N SER A 37 0.01 8.59 -12.34
CA SER A 37 -0.09 8.53 -13.81
C SER A 37 -1.42 7.93 -14.30
N HIS A 38 -1.98 6.96 -13.57
CA HIS A 38 -3.17 6.20 -14.02
C HIS A 38 -4.39 6.34 -13.11
N LYS A 39 -4.20 6.75 -11.85
CA LYS A 39 -5.26 6.74 -10.82
C LYS A 39 -5.37 8.08 -10.12
N TYR A 40 -6.61 8.47 -9.82
CA TYR A 40 -6.95 9.47 -8.83
C TYR A 40 -6.93 8.85 -7.44
N VAL A 41 -6.64 9.68 -6.43
CA VAL A 41 -6.51 9.25 -5.05
C VAL A 41 -7.20 10.26 -4.14
N ALA A 42 -8.10 9.77 -3.29
CA ALA A 42 -8.71 10.55 -2.22
C ALA A 42 -8.47 9.90 -0.87
N ARG A 43 -8.47 10.74 0.17
CA ARG A 43 -8.59 10.27 1.55
C ARG A 43 -10.05 9.92 1.82
N GLY A 44 -10.27 8.79 2.48
CA GLY A 44 -11.57 8.36 2.97
C GLY A 44 -11.55 8.01 4.46
N THR A 45 -12.70 7.62 4.95
CA THR A 45 -12.91 7.06 6.29
C THR A 45 -13.73 5.79 6.15
N TYR A 46 -13.25 4.69 6.74
CA TYR A 46 -14.03 3.47 6.82
C TYR A 46 -15.28 3.70 7.67
N ILE A 47 -16.43 3.21 7.22
CA ILE A 47 -17.71 3.37 7.92
C ILE A 47 -18.32 2.03 8.38
N GLU A 48 -17.82 0.90 7.87
CA GLU A 48 -18.25 -0.44 8.29
C GLU A 48 -17.09 -1.43 8.42
N GLY A 49 -17.24 -2.40 9.32
CA GLY A 49 -16.25 -3.45 9.61
C GLY A 49 -15.28 -3.10 10.74
N LEU A 50 -14.20 -3.88 10.90
CA LEU A 50 -13.30 -3.79 12.06
C LEU A 50 -12.46 -2.50 12.10
N ARG A 51 -12.44 -1.75 11.00
CA ARG A 51 -11.74 -0.47 10.89
C ARG A 51 -12.66 0.74 10.84
N ALA A 52 -13.94 0.60 11.16
CA ALA A 52 -14.86 1.74 11.18
C ALA A 52 -14.27 2.90 12.01
N GLY A 53 -14.24 4.10 11.42
CA GLY A 53 -13.62 5.30 11.98
C GLY A 53 -12.15 5.53 11.61
N ASP A 54 -11.42 4.50 11.13
CA ASP A 54 -10.05 4.68 10.65
C ASP A 54 -10.01 5.38 9.29
N ALA A 55 -8.92 6.10 9.04
CA ALA A 55 -8.64 6.69 7.74
C ALA A 55 -8.20 5.65 6.71
N CYS A 56 -8.68 5.80 5.48
CA CYS A 56 -8.32 4.98 4.33
C CYS A 56 -7.91 5.84 3.14
N VAL A 57 -7.40 5.18 2.11
CA VAL A 57 -7.19 5.76 0.79
C VAL A 57 -8.13 5.06 -0.19
N VAL A 58 -8.80 5.85 -1.03
CA VAL A 58 -9.65 5.37 -2.12
C VAL A 58 -9.02 5.79 -3.44
N LYS A 59 -8.83 4.84 -4.34
CA LYS A 59 -8.21 5.05 -5.65
C LYS A 59 -9.15 4.61 -6.76
N TRP A 60 -9.21 5.37 -7.84
CA TRP A 60 -9.95 4.99 -9.04
C TRP A 60 -9.20 5.42 -10.27
N PHE A 61 -9.36 4.67 -11.37
CA PHE A 61 -8.69 4.99 -12.63
C PHE A 61 -9.19 6.31 -13.22
N LYS A 62 -8.26 7.03 -13.87
CA LYS A 62 -8.59 8.19 -14.71
C LYS A 62 -9.38 7.69 -15.93
N SER A 63 -10.45 8.38 -16.31
CA SER A 63 -11.28 8.00 -17.46
C SER A 63 -10.49 8.11 -18.78
N GLY A 64 -10.62 7.12 -19.67
CA GLY A 64 -9.95 7.10 -20.97
C GLY A 64 -10.02 5.71 -21.64
N PRO A 65 -9.43 5.55 -22.84
CA PRO A 65 -9.53 4.32 -23.63
C PRO A 65 -8.82 3.09 -23.02
N VAL A 66 -8.10 3.28 -21.91
CA VAL A 66 -7.30 2.25 -21.23
C VAL A 66 -8.05 1.62 -20.05
N TYR A 67 -9.25 2.10 -19.70
CA TYR A 67 -10.01 1.56 -18.57
C TYR A 67 -10.61 0.20 -18.91
N SER A 68 -10.17 -0.85 -18.21
CA SER A 68 -10.81 -2.17 -18.19
C SER A 68 -11.06 -2.62 -16.76
N GLU A 69 -12.15 -3.33 -16.51
CA GLU A 69 -12.34 -3.99 -15.22
C GLU A 69 -11.19 -4.94 -14.87
N ALA A 70 -10.53 -5.50 -15.88
CA ALA A 70 -9.35 -6.36 -15.74
C ALA A 70 -8.15 -5.63 -15.09
N ASP A 71 -8.11 -4.29 -15.13
CA ASP A 71 -7.02 -3.53 -14.50
C ASP A 71 -7.06 -3.64 -12.97
N PHE A 72 -8.27 -3.76 -12.40
CA PHE A 72 -8.43 -4.01 -10.96
C PHE A 72 -7.97 -5.42 -10.57
N ASP A 73 -8.30 -6.42 -11.38
CA ASP A 73 -7.88 -7.80 -11.13
C ASP A 73 -6.35 -7.92 -11.21
N HIS A 74 -5.72 -7.23 -12.17
CA HIS A 74 -4.27 -7.15 -12.26
C HIS A 74 -3.66 -6.48 -11.03
N ASP A 75 -4.20 -5.34 -10.57
CA ASP A 75 -3.73 -4.66 -9.36
C ASP A 75 -3.81 -5.57 -8.13
N ILE A 76 -4.91 -6.32 -7.96
CA ILE A 76 -5.07 -7.26 -6.84
C ILE A 76 -4.09 -8.43 -6.95
N ALA A 77 -3.89 -8.98 -8.15
CA ALA A 77 -2.92 -10.06 -8.37
C ALA A 77 -1.49 -9.60 -8.05
N ALA A 78 -1.12 -8.40 -8.51
CA ALA A 78 0.19 -7.81 -8.25
C ALA A 78 0.42 -7.55 -6.75
N ILE A 79 -0.59 -7.03 -6.04
CA ILE A 79 -0.52 -6.84 -4.57
C ILE A 79 -0.36 -8.18 -3.86
N SER A 80 -1.13 -9.20 -4.25
CA SER A 80 -1.04 -10.54 -3.66
C SER A 80 0.35 -11.14 -3.82
N GLU A 81 0.93 -11.05 -5.02
CA GLU A 81 2.28 -11.55 -5.27
C GLU A 81 3.34 -10.75 -4.52
N THR A 82 3.20 -9.42 -4.48
CA THR A 82 4.11 -8.56 -3.70
C THR A 82 4.07 -8.91 -2.21
N LYS A 83 2.89 -9.20 -1.66
CA LYS A 83 2.74 -9.69 -0.27
C LYS A 83 3.48 -11.00 -0.05
N ARG A 84 3.37 -11.95 -0.99
CA ARG A 84 4.07 -13.25 -0.92
C ARG A 84 5.59 -13.05 -0.90
N ILE A 85 6.10 -12.19 -1.79
CA ILE A 85 7.53 -11.86 -1.87
C ILE A 85 8.00 -11.16 -0.60
N ALA A 86 7.27 -10.15 -0.10
CA ALA A 86 7.62 -9.43 1.13
C ALA A 86 7.67 -10.35 2.35
N ALA A 87 6.72 -11.29 2.46
CA ALA A 87 6.73 -12.28 3.52
C ALA A 87 7.95 -13.21 3.44
N ALA A 88 8.29 -13.70 2.25
CA ALA A 88 9.48 -14.53 2.03
C ALA A 88 10.77 -13.75 2.32
N PHE A 89 10.85 -12.48 1.93
CA PHE A 89 11.97 -11.60 2.24
C PHE A 89 12.14 -11.41 3.75
N ASN A 90 11.06 -11.10 4.46
CA ASN A 90 11.11 -10.90 5.91
C ASN A 90 11.58 -12.16 6.66
N ASP A 91 11.17 -13.35 6.21
CA ASP A 91 11.59 -14.63 6.82
C ASP A 91 13.07 -14.94 6.52
N ALA A 92 13.50 -14.73 5.28
CA ALA A 92 14.86 -15.04 4.83
C ALA A 92 15.91 -14.04 5.36
N VAL A 93 15.61 -12.74 5.28
CA VAL A 93 16.55 -11.65 5.60
C VAL A 93 16.47 -11.24 7.06
N ARG A 94 15.29 -11.39 7.69
CA ARG A 94 15.01 -10.99 9.08
C ARG A 94 15.50 -9.58 9.40
N PRO A 95 15.09 -8.57 8.60
CA PRO A 95 15.53 -7.20 8.81
C PRO A 95 15.06 -6.67 10.18
N SER A 96 15.80 -5.72 10.74
CA SER A 96 15.40 -5.03 11.97
C SER A 96 14.07 -4.28 11.82
N LYS A 97 13.72 -3.89 10.58
CA LYS A 97 12.42 -3.32 10.21
C LYS A 97 11.79 -4.18 9.10
N PRO A 98 10.77 -5.00 9.41
CA PRO A 98 10.08 -5.81 8.41
C PRO A 98 9.35 -4.95 7.37
N VAL A 99 9.22 -5.49 6.16
CA VAL A 99 8.48 -4.86 5.06
C VAL A 99 7.05 -5.39 5.03
N TYR A 100 6.07 -4.50 4.99
CA TYR A 100 4.66 -4.85 4.84
C TYR A 100 4.06 -4.15 3.62
N VAL A 101 3.10 -4.83 3.00
CA VAL A 101 2.39 -4.34 1.81
C VAL A 101 0.92 -4.20 2.18
N ASN A 102 0.36 -3.00 1.98
CA ASN A 102 -1.05 -2.75 2.19
C ASN A 102 -1.91 -3.66 1.33
N GLU A 103 -2.96 -4.21 1.93
CA GLU A 103 -3.96 -5.00 1.25
C GLU A 103 -5.05 -4.07 0.72
N ALA A 104 -5.02 -3.83 -0.59
CA ALA A 104 -6.12 -3.17 -1.26
C ALA A 104 -7.25 -4.17 -1.54
N GLN A 105 -8.49 -3.67 -1.59
CA GLN A 105 -9.66 -4.43 -2.01
C GLN A 105 -10.45 -3.63 -3.04
N VAL A 106 -11.09 -4.33 -3.97
CA VAL A 106 -11.98 -3.72 -4.97
C VAL A 106 -13.37 -3.59 -4.37
N TRP A 107 -13.85 -2.36 -4.20
CA TRP A 107 -15.21 -2.06 -3.76
C TRP A 107 -15.96 -1.30 -4.86
N HIS A 108 -17.26 -1.10 -4.66
CA HIS A 108 -18.04 -0.19 -5.48
C HIS A 108 -18.18 1.15 -4.76
N HIS A 109 -18.21 2.23 -5.54
CA HIS A 109 -18.59 3.52 -5.02
C HIS A 109 -20.00 3.49 -4.42
N LEU A 110 -20.23 4.30 -3.38
CA LEU A 110 -21.43 4.21 -2.55
C LEU A 110 -22.68 4.77 -3.21
N ALA A 111 -22.54 5.80 -4.05
CA ALA A 111 -23.69 6.36 -4.74
C ALA A 111 -24.25 5.33 -5.73
N GLU A 112 -25.54 4.99 -5.59
CA GLU A 112 -26.17 3.96 -6.43
C GLU A 112 -26.16 4.34 -7.92
N GLU A 113 -26.23 5.64 -8.21
CA GLU A 113 -26.10 6.19 -9.56
C GLU A 113 -24.70 6.04 -10.18
N ASP A 114 -23.68 5.75 -9.37
CA ASP A 114 -22.28 5.64 -9.78
C ASP A 114 -21.65 4.36 -9.20
N ARG A 115 -21.87 3.24 -9.89
CA ARG A 115 -21.38 1.92 -9.47
C ARG A 115 -19.91 1.66 -9.84
N ARG A 116 -19.11 2.70 -10.10
CA ARG A 116 -17.70 2.51 -10.49
C ARG A 116 -16.94 1.69 -9.45
N LYS A 117 -16.05 0.84 -9.93
CA LYS A 117 -15.10 0.12 -9.08
C LYS A 117 -14.04 1.07 -8.53
N VAL A 118 -13.64 0.87 -7.29
CA VAL A 118 -12.58 1.61 -6.59
C VAL A 118 -11.68 0.65 -5.83
N LEU A 119 -10.41 1.01 -5.66
CA LEU A 119 -9.50 0.31 -4.76
C LEU A 119 -9.46 1.04 -3.41
N VAL A 120 -9.66 0.30 -2.33
CA VAL A 120 -9.60 0.84 -0.97
C VAL A 120 -8.51 0.12 -0.18
N GLU A 121 -7.65 0.90 0.47
CA GLU A 121 -6.55 0.41 1.31
C GLU A 121 -6.36 1.29 2.57
N PRO A 122 -5.71 0.77 3.62
CA PRO A 122 -5.39 1.55 4.80
C PRO A 122 -4.53 2.79 4.48
N LEU A 123 -4.80 3.91 5.16
CA LEU A 123 -3.95 5.09 5.00
C LEU A 123 -2.59 4.85 5.67
N ILE A 124 -1.51 5.02 4.89
CA ILE A 124 -0.15 5.05 5.43
C ILE A 124 -0.01 6.31 6.29
N LYS A 125 0.31 6.13 7.57
CA LYS A 125 0.61 7.22 8.49
C LYS A 125 2.08 7.60 8.34
N GLY A 126 2.38 8.89 8.20
CA GLY A 126 3.75 9.40 8.05
C GLY A 126 4.04 9.97 6.66
N VAL A 127 5.31 9.98 6.27
CA VAL A 127 5.77 10.54 5.00
C VAL A 127 5.72 9.46 3.93
N TYR A 128 4.96 9.72 2.86
CA TYR A 128 4.98 8.87 1.67
C TYR A 128 6.26 9.12 0.87
N GLN A 129 6.99 8.06 0.53
CA GLN A 129 8.22 8.14 -0.26
C GLN A 129 8.28 7.04 -1.31
N HIS A 130 8.81 7.39 -2.47
CA HIS A 130 8.99 6.49 -3.60
C HIS A 130 10.46 6.06 -3.66
N PHE A 131 10.71 4.76 -3.47
CA PHE A 131 12.06 4.24 -3.24
C PHE A 131 12.76 3.73 -4.50
N ASN A 132 11.98 3.28 -5.50
CA ASN A 132 12.48 2.87 -6.79
C ASN A 132 11.43 3.13 -7.87
N SER A 133 11.83 3.26 -9.14
CA SER A 133 10.89 3.37 -10.26
C SER A 133 11.00 2.21 -11.23
N ASN A 134 9.93 1.98 -11.99
CA ASN A 134 9.91 1.06 -13.14
C ASN A 134 10.88 1.47 -14.27
N THR A 135 11.58 2.60 -14.13
CA THR A 135 12.59 3.11 -15.08
C THR A 135 14.02 3.06 -14.52
N GLY A 136 14.24 2.40 -13.37
CA GLY A 136 15.57 2.20 -12.80
C GLY A 136 16.05 3.30 -11.85
N PHE A 137 15.18 4.22 -11.41
CA PHE A 137 15.53 5.12 -10.31
C PHE A 137 15.61 4.35 -8.99
N GLN A 138 16.54 4.73 -8.12
CA GLN A 138 16.73 4.17 -6.78
C GLN A 138 17.05 5.32 -5.82
N ALA A 139 16.33 5.40 -4.70
CA ALA A 139 16.56 6.41 -3.68
C ALA A 139 17.73 6.02 -2.76
N ASP A 140 18.63 6.97 -2.49
CA ASP A 140 19.74 6.79 -1.56
C ASP A 140 19.23 6.61 -0.11
N GLY A 141 19.91 5.76 0.68
CA GLY A 141 19.56 5.49 2.09
C GLY A 141 18.40 4.51 2.29
N PHE A 142 17.98 3.81 1.24
CA PHE A 142 16.94 2.77 1.27
C PHE A 142 17.46 1.42 0.76
N GLU A 143 18.59 0.99 1.29
CA GLU A 143 19.28 -0.25 0.93
C GLU A 143 18.38 -1.47 1.13
N ILE A 144 17.51 -1.45 2.16
CA ILE A 144 16.54 -2.53 2.39
C ILE A 144 15.53 -2.68 1.24
N MET A 145 15.06 -1.58 0.67
CA MET A 145 14.13 -1.60 -0.46
C MET A 145 14.83 -2.07 -1.73
N SER A 146 16.12 -1.77 -1.83
CA SER A 146 16.99 -2.21 -2.93
C SER A 146 17.27 -3.71 -2.85
N ALA A 147 17.57 -4.21 -1.64
CA ALA A 147 17.73 -5.62 -1.36
C ALA A 147 16.44 -6.40 -1.63
N LEU A 148 15.28 -5.83 -1.30
CA LEU A 148 13.98 -6.41 -1.62
C LEU A 148 13.76 -6.54 -3.14
N SER A 149 14.10 -5.51 -3.92
CA SER A 149 14.03 -5.58 -5.39
C SER A 149 14.96 -6.64 -5.98
N HIS A 150 16.16 -6.82 -5.42
CA HIS A 150 17.07 -7.88 -5.87
C HIS A 150 16.55 -9.27 -5.46
N PHE A 151 16.01 -9.38 -4.23
CA PHE A 151 15.44 -10.62 -3.71
C PHE A 151 14.25 -11.08 -4.53
N SER A 152 13.35 -10.16 -4.93
CA SER A 152 12.16 -10.51 -5.71
C SER A 152 12.53 -11.21 -7.01
N TYR A 153 13.48 -10.67 -7.78
CA TYR A 153 13.98 -11.27 -9.02
C TYR A 153 14.55 -12.67 -8.81
N TYR A 154 15.40 -12.84 -7.79
CA TYR A 154 15.97 -14.16 -7.47
C TYR A 154 14.88 -15.16 -7.05
N PHE A 155 13.96 -14.75 -6.20
CA PHE A 155 12.91 -15.59 -5.63
C PHE A 155 11.87 -16.04 -6.66
N THR A 156 11.60 -15.21 -7.68
CA THR A 156 10.70 -15.56 -8.79
C THR A 156 11.41 -16.32 -9.91
N GLY A 157 12.75 -16.43 -9.89
CA GLY A 157 13.53 -17.12 -10.91
C GLY A 157 13.79 -16.32 -12.18
N GLY A 158 13.69 -14.99 -12.12
CA GLY A 158 13.76 -14.08 -13.26
C GLY A 158 12.38 -13.75 -13.81
#